data_AF-A0A699QY20-F1
#
_entry.id   AF-A0A699QY20-F1
#
_cell.length_a   1.000
_cell.length_b   1.000
_cell.length_c   1.000
_cell.angle_alpha   90.00
_cell.angle_beta   90.00
_cell.angle_gamma   90.00
#
_symmetry.space_group_name_H-M   'P 1'
#
loop_
_entity.id
_entity.type
_entity.pdbx_description
1 polymer ?
#
loop_
_entity_poly.entity_id
_entity_poly.type
_entity_poly.pdbx_seq_one_letter_code
_entity_poly.pdbx_strand_id
1 'polypeptide(L)' 'SGRQRVILCYNCKGEGHMAKQCTKPKRKRDAEWFKNKVLLVQAQANGQVLQEEELDFLADP' A
#
# COMPACT_ATOMS: atom_id res chain seq x y z
N SER A 1 5.88 23.76 -6.36
CA SER A 1 4.76 22.97 -5.82
C SER A 1 5.14 21.51 -5.81
N GLY A 2 5.54 20.97 -4.65
CA GLY A 2 5.88 19.56 -4.51
C GLY A 2 4.65 18.73 -4.88
N ARG A 3 4.81 17.71 -5.74
CA ARG A 3 3.75 16.74 -6.03
C ARG A 3 3.31 16.12 -4.70
N GLN A 4 2.17 16.54 -4.18
CA GLN A 4 1.52 15.85 -3.08
C GLN A 4 1.24 14.43 -3.62
N ARG A 5 2.00 13.44 -3.15
CA ARG A 5 1.74 12.06 -3.52
C ARG A 5 0.36 11.69 -3.00
N VAL A 6 -0.50 11.22 -3.89
CA VAL A 6 -1.83 10.75 -3.52
C VAL A 6 -1.67 9.47 -2.70
N ILE A 7 -2.27 9.45 -1.50
CA ILE A 7 -2.26 8.27 -0.63
C ILE A 7 -3.19 7.24 -1.27
N LEU A 8 -2.66 6.07 -1.59
CA LEU A 8 -3.42 4.94 -2.13
C LEU A 8 -3.78 3.98 -1.00
N CYS A 9 -5.07 3.77 -0.76
CA CYS A 9 -5.55 2.78 0.19
C CYS A 9 -5.35 1.37 -0.36
N TYR A 10 -4.47 0.57 0.27
CA TYR A 10 -4.24 -0.82 -0.18
C TYR A 10 -5.41 -1.76 0.10
N ASN A 11 -6.34 -1.37 0.97
CA ASN A 11 -7.54 -2.14 1.29
C ASN A 11 -8.57 -2.09 0.15
N CYS A 12 -8.98 -0.89 -0.26
CA CYS A 12 -10.07 -0.69 -1.24
C CYS A 12 -9.61 -0.15 -2.60
N LYS A 13 -8.32 0.13 -2.79
CA LYS A 13 -7.75 0.81 -3.96
C LYS A 13 -8.29 2.23 -4.20
N GLY A 14 -8.89 2.84 -3.18
CA GLY A 14 -9.31 4.24 -3.21
C GLY A 14 -8.15 5.19 -2.89
N GLU A 15 -8.33 6.46 -3.24
CA GLU A 15 -7.35 7.52 -3.00
C GLU A 15 -7.72 8.37 -1.77
N GLY A 16 -6.75 9.07 -1.21
CA GLY A 16 -6.96 10.11 -0.19
C GLY A 16 -7.04 9.64 1.26
N HIS A 17 -6.91 8.33 1.52
CA HIS A 17 -6.91 7.77 2.88
C HIS A 17 -6.01 6.55 2.99
N MET A 18 -5.52 6.27 4.20
CA MET A 18 -4.75 5.07 4.52
C MET A 18 -5.65 3.86 4.74
N ALA A 19 -5.12 2.66 4.55
CA ALA A 19 -5.83 1.39 4.77
C ALA A 19 -6.38 1.29 6.19
N LYS A 20 -5.64 1.79 7.18
CA LYS A 20 -6.07 1.88 8.60
C LYS A 20 -7.29 2.78 8.83
N GLN A 21 -7.55 3.72 7.92
CA GLN A 21 -8.70 4.63 7.94
C GLN A 21 -9.85 4.13 7.05
N CYS A 22 -9.65 3.03 6.32
CA CYS A 22 -10.63 2.53 5.38
C CYS A 22 -11.82 1.89 6.11
N THR A 23 -13.04 2.34 5.79
CA THR A 23 -14.28 1.79 6.36
C THR A 23 -14.77 0.52 5.66
N LYS A 24 -14.16 0.15 4.52
CA LYS A 24 -14.49 -1.08 3.80
C LYS A 24 -13.96 -2.30 4.56
N PRO A 25 -14.60 -3.48 4.44
CA PRO A 25 -14.07 -4.73 5.00
C PRO A 25 -12.63 -4.98 4.56
N LYS A 26 -11.86 -5.71 5.37
CA LYS A 26 -10.49 -6.09 5.03
C LYS A 26 -10.46 -6.83 3.70
N ARG A 27 -9.54 -6.43 2.82
CA ARG A 27 -9.30 -7.06 1.53
C ARG A 27 -8.91 -8.52 1.74
N LYS A 28 -9.42 -9.40 0.87
CA LYS A 28 -8.99 -10.80 0.83
C LYS A 28 -7.51 -10.87 0.43
N ARG A 29 -6.79 -11.87 0.94
CA ARG A 29 -5.41 -12.16 0.56
C ARG A 29 -5.39 -13.04 -0.70
N ASP A 30 -5.85 -12.44 -1.79
CA ASP A 30 -5.89 -13.06 -3.10
C ASP A 30 -4.56 -12.88 -3.86
N ALA A 31 -4.41 -13.50 -5.02
CA ALA A 31 -3.17 -13.45 -5.80
C ALA A 31 -2.72 -12.02 -6.13
N GLU A 32 -3.65 -11.08 -6.34
CA GLU A 32 -3.29 -9.69 -6.61
C GLU A 32 -2.80 -8.97 -5.35
N TRP A 33 -3.29 -9.33 -4.16
CA TRP A 33 -2.75 -8.83 -2.89
C TRP A 33 -1.27 -9.22 -2.74
N PHE A 34 -0.94 -10.50 -2.97
CA PHE A 34 0.43 -10.99 -2.90
C PHE A 34 1.33 -10.34 -3.97
N LYS A 35 0.83 -10.19 -5.20
CA LYS A 35 1.55 -9.51 -6.28
C LYS A 35 1.93 -8.08 -5.88
N ASN A 36 1.01 -7.31 -5.29
CA ASN A 36 1.30 -5.96 -4.80
C ASN A 36 2.37 -5.97 -3.70
N LYS A 37 2.29 -6.92 -2.76
CA LYS A 37 3.28 -7.05 -1.68
C LYS A 37 4.68 -7.34 -2.24
N VAL A 38 4.79 -8.28 -3.18
CA VAL A 38 6.07 -8.62 -3.84
C VAL A 38 6.66 -7.43 -4.60
N LEU A 39 5.84 -6.66 -5.33
CA LEU A 39 6.31 -5.48 -6.04
C LEU A 39 6.89 -4.42 -5.10
N LEU A 40 6.28 -4.21 -3.93
CA LEU A 40 6.77 -3.27 -2.93
C LEU A 40 8.05 -3.74 -2.25
N VAL A 41 8.15 -5.03 -1.92
CA VAL A 41 9.40 -5.61 -1.38
C VAL A 41 10.53 -5.47 -2.40
N GLN A 42 10.27 -5.71 -3.68
CA GLN A 42 11.27 -5.51 -4.73
C GLN A 42 11.67 -4.05 -4.88
N ALA A 43 10.72 -3.11 -4.83
CA ALA A 43 11.01 -1.68 -4.86
C ALA A 43 11.90 -1.27 -3.69
N GLN A 44 11.61 -1.76 -2.48
CA GLN A 44 12.43 -1.52 -1.29
C GLN A 44 13.84 -2.12 -1.44
N ALA A 45 13.94 -3.35 -1.96
CA ALA A 45 15.23 -3.98 -2.25
C ALA A 45 16.03 -3.22 -3.32
N ASN A 46 15.35 -2.55 -4.24
CA ASN A 46 15.95 -1.68 -5.26
C ASN A 46 16.29 -0.27 -4.73
N GLY A 47 16.13 -0.01 -3.43
CA GLY A 47 16.45 1.27 -2.80
C GLY A 47 15.40 2.35 -3.01
N GLN A 48 14.19 2.02 -3.48
CA GLN A 48 13.11 2.99 -3.56
C GLN A 48 12.57 3.31 -2.16
N VAL A 49 12.41 4.61 -1.89
CA VAL A 49 11.79 5.08 -0.65
C VAL A 49 10.27 4.89 -0.72
N LEU A 50 9.79 3.92 0.04
CA LEU A 50 8.37 3.64 0.24
C LEU A 50 7.73 4.69 1.16
N GLN A 51 6.46 4.98 0.93
CA GLN A 51 5.65 5.85 1.79
C GLN A 51 5.13 5.09 3.01
N GLU A 52 4.64 5.82 4.02
CA GLU A 52 4.10 5.23 5.26
C GLU A 52 3.02 4.16 4.98
N GLU A 53 2.08 4.44 4.07
CA GLU A 53 1.01 3.50 3.69
C GLU A 53 1.55 2.23 3.00
N GLU A 54 2.64 2.35 2.24
CA GLU A 54 3.30 1.22 1.59
C GLU A 54 4.06 0.36 2.61
N LEU A 55 4.70 1.00 3.58
CA LEU A 55 5.38 0.33 4.70
C LEU A 55 4.40 -0.39 5.63
N ASP A 56 3.27 0.25 5.95
CA ASP A 56 2.20 -0.35 6.76
C ASP A 56 1.62 -1.59 6.07
N PHE A 57 1.39 -1.51 4.76
CA PHE A 57 0.93 -2.65 3.97
C PHE A 57 1.94 -3.82 3.95
N LEU A 58 3.25 -3.53 3.95
CA LEU A 58 4.29 -4.57 4.06
C LEU A 58 4.33 -5.21 5.46
N ALA A 59 4.05 -4.43 6.50
CA ALA A 59 4.05 -4.87 7.89
C ALA A 59 2.83 -5.72 8.28
N ASP A 60 1.71 -5.68 7.53
CA ASP A 60 0.56 -6.57 7.75
C ASP A 60 0.97 -8.03 7.45
N PRO A 61 0.96 -8.94 8.45
CA PRO A 61 1.53 -10.28 8.35
C PRO A 61 0.71 -11.21 7.46
#